data_AF-K9U5Q9-F1
#
_entry.id   AF-K9U5Q9-F1
#
_cell.length_a   1.000
_cell.length_b   1.000
_cell.length_c   1.000
_cell.angle_alpha   90.00
_cell.angle_beta   90.00
_cell.angle_gamma   90.00
#
_symmetry.space_group_name_H-M   'P 1'
#
loop_
_entity.id
_entity.type
_entity.pdbx_description
1 polymer ?
#
loop_
_entity_poly.entity_id
_entity_poly.type
_entity_poly.pdbx_seq_one_letter_code
_entity_poly.pdbx_strand_id
1 'polypeptide(L)'
;MPYAITKHCIRCDNCLPQCPTGAIKIIEGEYWIDPSLCHDCQDSLAPQCVDSCPVNSPVPWQAKKGRCKIDVRTVPSLDLFPDGKSHPFASAIASWELCNVLAQRHSLTWEIDAAGELYYQRQIHGGKGAIAFRITDSLDLEPPVALKGDRALSAIETFDIRSACLHLIYAAHVTSLERPWEEEFIISDRQIEEYLGLDKRKDLSKLTKLVLIKELAQQPCKLIACIDLPQQGKIKGIRLEKSRLWHLLDTQHHFQEDDLGCKHLVGLTFKIKIGQWAQHFLNRQGCKERTAFYQYGTLPKALLSAVMSIWQQHEGAARMMLWLLFKTKMGKEQRVTIPTLMRVAYGERKLSQISLQPENRQRLLRIFESDLEVLDRYGLKPVFDPVTYPPEIQPLWAKLVDIPEDAEAALEFWIDDGSNSTRLTDAAPRGKWNRLMNARILHFELPPEWEQQLAKSKKKQRTTNRKTRSKSQVALSTEYIIEARKKLGLSQRDLAQLTGKSQSWIRDIENGRFQAKLEDRILLQKALGMNA
;
A
#
# COMPACT_ATOMS: atom_id res chain seq x y z
N MET A 1 35.54 -1.27 6.53
CA MET A 1 35.12 0.05 6.00
C MET A 1 35.37 0.08 4.50
N PRO A 2 34.55 0.78 3.69
CA PRO A 2 34.82 0.88 2.25
C PRO A 2 36.11 1.66 1.95
N TYR A 3 36.64 1.53 0.73
CA TYR A 3 37.83 2.25 0.25
C TYR A 3 37.44 3.38 -0.71
N ALA A 4 38.33 4.35 -0.88
CA ALA A 4 38.24 5.40 -1.89
C ALA A 4 39.52 5.42 -2.74
N ILE A 5 39.40 5.83 -4.00
CA ILE A 5 40.52 5.96 -4.92
C ILE A 5 40.97 7.43 -4.95
N THR A 6 42.26 7.64 -4.77
CA THR A 6 42.91 8.96 -4.76
C THR A 6 43.29 9.41 -6.18
N LYS A 7 43.56 10.71 -6.38
CA LYS A 7 44.09 11.27 -7.64
C LYS A 7 45.47 10.72 -8.04
N HIS A 8 46.14 9.98 -7.16
CA HIS A 8 47.39 9.28 -7.47
C HIS A 8 47.17 8.03 -8.33
N CYS A 9 45.92 7.65 -8.63
CA CYS A 9 45.60 6.54 -9.51
C CYS A 9 46.21 6.74 -10.91
N ILE A 10 47.06 5.82 -11.33
CA ILE A 10 47.68 5.83 -12.67
C ILE A 10 46.85 5.08 -13.72
N ARG A 11 45.62 4.65 -13.40
CA ARG A 11 44.69 3.97 -14.33
C ARG A 11 45.31 2.73 -15.01
N CYS A 12 45.96 1.88 -14.21
CA CYS A 12 46.65 0.67 -14.68
C CYS A 12 45.76 -0.59 -14.79
N ASP A 13 44.48 -0.49 -14.48
CA ASP A 13 43.45 -1.54 -14.58
C ASP A 13 43.66 -2.81 -13.71
N ASN A 14 44.78 -2.94 -12.99
CA ASN A 14 45.12 -4.14 -12.20
C ASN A 14 44.09 -4.50 -11.11
N CYS A 15 43.47 -3.50 -10.48
CA CYS A 15 42.57 -3.74 -9.34
C CYS A 15 41.17 -4.19 -9.77
N LEU A 16 40.72 -3.90 -11.00
CA LEU A 16 39.40 -4.26 -11.53
C LEU A 16 39.10 -5.76 -11.45
N PRO A 17 39.90 -6.66 -12.05
CA PRO A 17 39.61 -8.09 -12.04
C PRO A 17 39.76 -8.72 -10.65
N GLN A 18 40.44 -8.05 -9.72
CA GLN A 18 40.71 -8.57 -8.37
C GLN A 18 39.58 -8.27 -7.38
N CYS A 19 38.63 -7.39 -7.73
CA CYS A 19 37.53 -7.06 -6.83
C CYS A 19 36.43 -8.13 -6.91
N PRO A 20 36.23 -8.97 -5.87
CA PRO A 20 35.29 -10.09 -5.92
C PRO A 20 33.83 -9.63 -6.06
N THR A 21 33.51 -8.43 -5.55
CA THR A 21 32.16 -7.86 -5.63
C THR A 21 31.95 -6.93 -6.81
N GLY A 22 32.97 -6.70 -7.65
CA GLY A 22 32.88 -5.74 -8.75
C GLY A 22 32.58 -4.30 -8.27
N ALA A 23 33.04 -3.95 -7.07
CA ALA A 23 32.81 -2.62 -6.49
C ALA A 23 33.57 -1.50 -7.23
N ILE A 24 34.66 -1.83 -7.91
CA ILE A 24 35.46 -0.85 -8.67
C ILE A 24 34.78 -0.55 -10.00
N LYS A 25 34.50 0.72 -10.26
CA LYS A 25 33.82 1.23 -11.46
C LYS A 25 34.61 2.38 -12.07
N ILE A 26 34.41 2.58 -13.37
CA ILE A 26 35.00 3.70 -14.13
C ILE A 26 33.86 4.70 -14.40
N ILE A 27 34.01 5.94 -13.93
CA ILE A 27 33.07 7.04 -14.15
C ILE A 27 33.84 8.22 -14.73
N GLU A 28 33.45 8.67 -15.92
CA GLU A 28 34.10 9.78 -16.65
C GLU A 28 35.62 9.58 -16.84
N GLY A 29 36.05 8.33 -17.05
CA GLY A 29 37.47 7.98 -17.25
C GLY A 29 38.30 7.88 -15.96
N GLU A 30 37.66 8.04 -14.80
CA GLU A 30 38.28 7.97 -13.48
C GLU A 30 37.75 6.77 -12.67
N TYR A 31 38.62 6.19 -11.86
CA TYR A 31 38.28 5.04 -11.03
C TYR A 31 37.56 5.44 -9.74
N TRP A 32 36.53 4.68 -9.37
CA TRP A 32 35.75 4.87 -8.14
C TRP A 32 35.36 3.51 -7.53
N ILE A 33 35.30 3.44 -6.20
CA ILE A 33 34.85 2.25 -5.46
C ILE A 33 33.44 2.50 -4.95
N ASP A 34 32.48 1.70 -5.41
CA ASP A 34 31.08 1.73 -5.02
C ASP A 34 30.89 1.25 -3.58
N PRO A 35 30.52 2.13 -2.62
CA PRO A 35 30.41 1.75 -1.22
C PRO A 35 29.24 0.79 -0.94
N SER A 36 28.28 0.67 -1.87
CA SER A 36 27.19 -0.31 -1.76
C SER A 36 27.60 -1.74 -2.09
N LEU A 37 28.73 -1.93 -2.78
CA LEU A 37 29.25 -3.24 -3.18
C LEU A 37 30.54 -3.61 -2.42
N CYS A 38 31.25 -2.61 -1.89
CA CYS A 38 32.49 -2.84 -1.17
C CYS A 38 32.23 -3.40 0.24
N HIS A 39 32.66 -4.64 0.46
CA HIS A 39 32.57 -5.33 1.74
C HIS A 39 33.91 -5.39 2.49
N ASP A 40 34.88 -4.56 2.13
CA ASP A 40 36.21 -4.53 2.76
C ASP A 40 36.99 -5.86 2.64
N CYS A 41 36.66 -6.70 1.66
CA CYS A 41 37.29 -8.01 1.46
C CYS A 41 37.41 -8.82 2.78
N GLN A 42 36.36 -8.83 3.61
CA GLN A 42 36.37 -9.49 4.94
C GLN A 42 36.79 -10.97 4.92
N ASP A 43 36.70 -11.61 3.76
CA ASP A 43 37.06 -13.01 3.52
C ASP A 43 38.55 -13.20 3.14
N SER A 44 39.34 -12.13 3.11
CA SER A 44 40.77 -12.13 2.77
C SER A 44 41.61 -11.51 3.88
N LEU A 45 42.91 -11.86 3.93
CA LEU A 45 43.84 -11.28 4.90
C LEU A 45 44.04 -9.77 4.72
N ALA A 46 43.89 -9.28 3.49
CA ALA A 46 44.01 -7.88 3.11
C ALA A 46 43.10 -7.54 1.91
N PRO A 47 42.77 -6.25 1.71
CA PRO A 47 41.99 -5.81 0.55
C PRO A 47 42.76 -6.02 -0.75
N GLN A 48 42.21 -6.87 -1.62
CA GLN A 48 42.82 -7.24 -2.91
C GLN A 48 43.10 -6.03 -3.82
N CYS A 49 42.28 -4.97 -3.72
CA CYS A 49 42.48 -3.74 -4.49
C CYS A 49 43.71 -2.94 -4.04
N VAL A 50 44.10 -3.03 -2.77
CA VAL A 50 45.30 -2.39 -2.22
C VAL A 50 46.52 -3.19 -2.64
N ASP A 51 46.49 -4.52 -2.43
CA ASP A 51 47.61 -5.42 -2.73
C ASP A 51 47.98 -5.43 -4.23
N SER A 52 46.99 -5.27 -5.11
CA SER A 52 47.20 -5.21 -6.57
C SER A 52 47.59 -3.83 -7.09
N CYS A 53 47.55 -2.78 -6.28
CA CYS A 53 47.78 -1.41 -6.73
C CYS A 53 49.26 -1.01 -6.67
N PRO A 54 49.92 -0.68 -7.80
CA PRO A 54 51.35 -0.33 -7.80
C PRO A 54 51.67 0.99 -7.08
N VAL A 55 50.66 1.83 -6.85
CA VAL A 55 50.79 3.18 -6.24
C VAL A 55 50.01 3.31 -4.94
N ASN A 56 49.45 2.22 -4.39
CA ASN A 56 48.63 2.21 -3.17
C ASN A 56 47.54 3.30 -3.16
N SER A 57 46.91 3.54 -4.32
CA SER A 57 45.91 4.59 -4.49
C SER A 57 44.59 4.32 -3.72
N PRO A 58 44.10 3.08 -3.61
CA PRO A 58 42.97 2.76 -2.73
C PRO A 58 43.34 2.99 -1.27
N VAL A 59 42.66 3.92 -0.62
CA VAL A 59 42.85 4.27 0.80
C VAL A 59 41.56 4.04 1.58
N PRO A 60 41.62 3.74 2.89
CA PRO A 60 40.43 3.63 3.72
C PRO A 60 39.56 4.90 3.62
N TRP A 61 38.27 4.72 3.35
CA TRP A 61 37.36 5.86 3.16
C TRP A 61 37.24 6.68 4.44
N GLN A 62 37.39 8.00 4.31
CA GLN A 62 37.16 8.95 5.40
C GLN A 62 35.94 9.82 5.08
N ALA A 63 35.08 10.01 6.09
CA ALA A 63 33.90 10.85 5.95
C ALA A 63 34.31 12.34 5.88
N LYS A 64 33.95 13.03 4.80
CA LYS A 64 34.15 14.48 4.69
C LYS A 64 33.27 15.20 5.72
N LYS A 65 33.86 16.03 6.58
CA LYS A 65 33.15 16.89 7.55
C LYS A 65 32.97 18.29 6.93
N GLY A 66 31.72 18.77 6.80
CA GLY A 66 31.42 20.15 6.39
C GLY A 66 30.24 20.32 5.41
N ARG A 67 29.75 21.55 5.24
CA ARG A 67 28.78 21.90 4.20
C ARG A 67 29.48 21.94 2.84
N CYS A 68 29.06 21.07 1.94
CA CYS A 68 29.66 20.92 0.64
C CYS A 68 28.88 21.72 -0.41
N LYS A 69 29.56 22.58 -1.17
CA LYS A 69 28.99 23.14 -2.41
C LYS A 69 28.90 22.00 -3.42
N ILE A 70 27.71 21.79 -3.96
CA ILE A 70 27.41 20.72 -4.91
C ILE A 70 27.31 21.37 -6.29
N ASP A 71 28.06 20.83 -7.26
CA ASP A 71 27.94 21.23 -8.66
C ASP A 71 26.60 20.84 -9.28
N VAL A 72 26.37 21.36 -10.48
CA VAL A 72 25.14 21.32 -11.26
C VAL A 72 24.48 19.94 -11.23
N ARG A 73 23.40 19.81 -10.45
CA ARG A 73 22.56 18.61 -10.45
C ARG A 73 21.61 18.66 -11.64
N THR A 74 21.37 17.50 -12.26
CA THR A 74 20.22 17.33 -13.14
C THR A 74 18.94 17.71 -12.38
N VAL A 75 18.13 18.55 -13.00
CA VAL A 75 16.91 19.06 -12.38
C VAL A 75 15.93 17.90 -12.19
N PRO A 76 15.51 17.58 -10.95
CA PRO A 76 14.53 16.54 -10.73
C PRO A 76 13.14 16.96 -11.22
N SER A 77 12.26 15.97 -11.38
CA SER A 77 10.84 16.20 -11.60
C SER A 77 10.21 16.94 -10.42
N LEU A 78 9.07 17.59 -10.67
CA LEU A 78 8.35 18.40 -9.68
C LEU A 78 8.07 17.62 -8.40
N ASP A 79 8.00 18.37 -7.30
CA ASP A 79 7.67 17.83 -6.00
C ASP A 79 6.26 17.21 -5.97
N LEU A 80 6.14 16.01 -5.40
CA LEU A 80 4.86 15.30 -5.30
C LEU A 80 3.95 15.87 -4.21
N PHE A 81 4.47 16.48 -3.16
CA PHE A 81 3.68 16.90 -2.01
C PHE A 81 3.85 18.39 -1.73
N PRO A 82 3.49 19.28 -2.68
CA PRO A 82 3.64 20.72 -2.50
C PRO A 82 2.74 21.26 -1.36
N ASP A 83 1.65 20.56 -1.05
CA ASP A 83 0.76 20.83 0.09
C ASP A 83 1.19 20.11 1.38
N GLY A 84 2.24 19.28 1.30
CA GLY A 84 2.75 18.43 2.38
C GLY A 84 1.86 17.23 2.74
N LYS A 85 0.74 16.99 2.04
CA LYS A 85 -0.30 16.04 2.47
C LYS A 85 -0.44 14.85 1.55
N SER A 86 -0.83 15.05 0.30
CA SER A 86 -1.19 13.92 -0.56
C SER A 86 -1.04 14.20 -2.06
N HIS A 87 -0.78 13.15 -2.85
CA HIS A 87 -0.66 13.25 -4.30
C HIS A 87 -1.46 12.14 -5.01
N PRO A 88 -1.98 12.35 -6.23
CA PRO A 88 -2.50 11.26 -7.03
C PRO A 88 -1.44 10.19 -7.32
N PHE A 89 -1.82 8.92 -7.35
CA PHE A 89 -0.93 7.84 -7.78
C PHE A 89 -1.62 6.81 -8.67
N ALA A 90 -0.87 6.20 -9.57
CA ALA A 90 -1.31 5.11 -10.43
C ALA A 90 -1.62 3.87 -9.60
N SER A 91 -2.88 3.45 -9.60
CA SER A 91 -3.37 2.40 -8.71
C SER A 91 -3.98 1.22 -9.43
N ALA A 92 -3.62 1.04 -10.69
CA ALA A 92 -4.08 -0.08 -11.48
C ALA A 92 -3.67 -1.41 -10.83
N ILE A 93 -4.34 -2.49 -11.22
CA ILE A 93 -4.07 -3.83 -10.66
C ILE A 93 -2.60 -4.24 -10.75
N ALA A 94 -1.88 -3.86 -11.82
CA ALA A 94 -0.44 -4.11 -11.95
C ALA A 94 0.38 -3.38 -10.86
N SER A 95 0.04 -2.12 -10.56
CA SER A 95 0.64 -1.32 -9.47
C SER A 95 0.31 -1.92 -8.10
N TRP A 96 -0.95 -2.32 -7.90
CA TRP A 96 -1.36 -2.99 -6.66
C TRP A 96 -0.59 -4.29 -6.42
N GLU A 97 -0.55 -5.19 -7.41
CA GLU A 97 0.15 -6.45 -7.23
C GLU A 97 1.65 -6.28 -7.06
N LEU A 98 2.27 -5.32 -7.76
CA LEU A 98 3.68 -5.00 -7.54
C LEU A 98 3.92 -4.52 -6.10
N CYS A 99 3.07 -3.64 -5.57
CA CYS A 99 3.16 -3.22 -4.17
C CYS A 99 3.02 -4.41 -3.20
N ASN A 100 2.10 -5.35 -3.47
CA ASN A 100 1.96 -6.57 -2.68
C ASN A 100 3.22 -7.44 -2.72
N VAL A 101 3.84 -7.62 -3.90
CA VAL A 101 5.07 -8.40 -4.07
C VAL A 101 6.23 -7.78 -3.30
N LEU A 102 6.42 -6.46 -3.43
CA LEU A 102 7.48 -5.74 -2.72
C LEU A 102 7.27 -5.75 -1.20
N ALA A 103 6.01 -5.70 -0.72
CA ALA A 103 5.73 -5.68 0.71
C ALA A 103 5.82 -7.06 1.37
N GLN A 104 5.31 -8.11 0.71
CA GLN A 104 5.26 -9.46 1.26
C GLN A 104 6.49 -10.31 0.96
N ARG A 105 7.24 -10.00 -0.12
CA ARG A 105 8.54 -10.62 -0.44
C ARG A 105 8.48 -12.16 -0.39
N HIS A 106 9.32 -12.79 0.43
CA HIS A 106 9.39 -14.25 0.64
C HIS A 106 8.14 -14.84 1.32
N SER A 107 7.26 -14.01 1.92
CA SER A 107 6.02 -14.50 2.54
C SER A 107 4.94 -14.90 1.51
N LEU A 108 5.10 -14.50 0.25
CA LEU A 108 4.25 -14.97 -0.85
C LEU A 108 4.57 -16.43 -1.20
N THR A 109 3.59 -17.09 -1.82
CA THR A 109 3.75 -18.44 -2.34
C THR A 109 4.44 -18.37 -3.70
N TRP A 110 5.78 -18.42 -3.69
CA TRP A 110 6.60 -18.58 -4.88
C TRP A 110 6.67 -20.05 -5.30
N GLU A 111 6.58 -20.28 -6.60
CA GLU A 111 6.64 -21.59 -7.28
C GLU A 111 7.76 -21.58 -8.32
N ILE A 112 8.24 -22.76 -8.70
CA ILE A 112 9.27 -22.92 -9.73
C ILE A 112 8.60 -23.55 -10.95
N ASP A 113 8.74 -22.91 -12.11
CA ASP A 113 8.21 -23.46 -13.36
C ASP A 113 9.11 -24.55 -13.96
N ALA A 114 8.65 -25.19 -15.04
CA ALA A 114 9.40 -26.24 -15.72
C ALA A 114 10.76 -25.79 -16.27
N ALA A 115 10.98 -24.48 -16.45
CA ALA A 115 12.26 -23.91 -16.89
C ALA A 115 13.21 -23.59 -15.73
N GLY A 116 12.78 -23.84 -14.49
CA GLY A 116 13.52 -23.54 -13.26
C GLY A 116 13.41 -22.08 -12.82
N GLU A 117 12.54 -21.28 -13.44
CA GLU A 117 12.34 -19.87 -13.08
C GLU A 117 11.40 -19.76 -11.88
N LEU A 118 11.78 -18.95 -10.89
CA LEU A 118 10.94 -18.68 -9.73
C LEU A 118 9.86 -17.64 -10.11
N TYR A 119 8.60 -17.96 -9.86
CA TYR A 119 7.48 -17.06 -10.13
C TYR A 119 6.45 -17.03 -8.99
N TYR A 120 5.77 -15.89 -8.87
CA TYR A 120 4.56 -15.73 -8.07
C TYR A 120 3.42 -15.38 -9.01
N GLN A 121 2.23 -15.96 -8.80
CA GLN A 121 1.07 -15.69 -9.64
C GLN A 121 -0.17 -15.41 -8.83
N ARG A 122 -0.93 -14.39 -9.25
CA ARG A 122 -2.26 -14.09 -8.74
C ARG A 122 -3.31 -14.24 -9.84
N GLN A 123 -4.33 -15.03 -9.53
CA GLN A 123 -5.53 -15.16 -10.36
C GLN A 123 -6.47 -13.97 -10.17
N ILE A 124 -7.10 -13.55 -11.26
CA ILE A 124 -8.00 -12.39 -11.33
C ILE A 124 -9.33 -12.84 -11.94
N HIS A 125 -10.45 -12.27 -11.48
CA HIS A 125 -11.82 -12.55 -11.96
C HIS A 125 -12.21 -14.04 -11.93
N GLY A 126 -11.84 -14.76 -10.87
CA GLY A 126 -12.17 -16.18 -10.72
C GLY A 126 -11.39 -17.08 -11.69
N GLY A 127 -10.14 -16.72 -12.01
CA GLY A 127 -9.25 -17.51 -12.87
C GLY A 127 -9.32 -17.18 -14.36
N LYS A 128 -10.07 -16.13 -14.75
CA LYS A 128 -10.18 -15.71 -16.16
C LYS A 128 -9.00 -14.89 -16.66
N GLY A 129 -8.10 -14.49 -15.77
CA GLY A 129 -6.85 -13.81 -16.08
C GLY A 129 -5.89 -13.94 -14.91
N ALA A 130 -4.61 -13.63 -15.14
CA ALA A 130 -3.57 -13.72 -14.15
C ALA A 130 -2.53 -12.61 -14.31
N ILE A 131 -1.92 -12.24 -13.18
CA ILE A 131 -0.67 -11.48 -13.18
C ILE A 131 0.37 -12.34 -12.48
N ALA A 132 1.49 -12.58 -13.15
CA ALA A 132 2.62 -13.30 -12.62
C ALA A 132 3.86 -12.41 -12.57
N PHE A 133 4.69 -12.59 -11.55
CA PHE A 133 5.96 -11.89 -11.35
C PHE A 133 7.11 -12.88 -11.27
N ARG A 134 8.23 -12.51 -11.88
CA ARG A 134 9.54 -13.17 -11.78
C ARG A 134 10.59 -12.14 -11.37
N ILE A 135 11.74 -12.60 -10.92
CA ILE A 135 12.82 -11.74 -10.40
C ILE A 135 14.01 -11.77 -11.35
N THR A 136 14.69 -10.64 -11.48
CA THR A 136 15.97 -10.52 -12.19
C THR A 136 16.98 -9.75 -11.33
N ASP A 137 18.27 -10.03 -11.50
CA ASP A 137 19.39 -9.26 -10.94
C ASP A 137 19.88 -8.18 -11.90
N SER A 138 19.66 -8.37 -13.20
CA SER A 138 20.03 -7.44 -14.27
C SER A 138 18.99 -6.32 -14.46
N LEU A 139 19.46 -5.07 -14.47
CA LEU A 139 18.62 -3.90 -14.76
C LEU A 139 18.71 -3.46 -16.23
N ASP A 140 19.83 -3.77 -16.89
CA ASP A 140 20.17 -3.24 -18.22
C ASP A 140 19.83 -4.18 -19.39
N LEU A 141 19.49 -5.46 -19.11
CA LEU A 141 19.16 -6.43 -20.15
C LEU A 141 17.72 -6.25 -20.67
N GLU A 142 17.60 -6.19 -21.99
CA GLU A 142 16.35 -6.21 -22.76
C GLU A 142 16.46 -7.25 -23.90
N PRO A 143 15.64 -8.32 -23.90
CA PRO A 143 14.60 -8.63 -22.93
C PRO A 143 15.17 -9.04 -21.55
N PRO A 144 14.40 -8.82 -20.47
CA PRO A 144 14.86 -9.17 -19.13
C PRO A 144 14.94 -10.70 -18.93
N VAL A 145 15.99 -11.14 -18.23
CA VAL A 145 16.22 -12.57 -17.94
C VAL A 145 15.85 -12.88 -16.49
N ALA A 146 14.97 -13.86 -16.30
CA ALA A 146 14.55 -14.29 -14.98
C ALA A 146 15.62 -15.16 -14.30
N LEU A 147 15.78 -14.97 -12.99
CA LEU A 147 16.64 -15.82 -12.18
C LEU A 147 16.05 -17.21 -11.99
N LYS A 148 16.94 -18.17 -11.80
CA LYS A 148 16.62 -19.59 -11.61
C LYS A 148 17.02 -20.08 -10.23
N GLY A 149 16.26 -21.02 -9.69
CA GLY A 149 16.58 -21.75 -8.45
C GLY A 149 16.96 -20.85 -7.27
N ASP A 150 18.01 -21.24 -6.55
CA ASP A 150 18.44 -20.61 -5.30
C ASP A 150 18.82 -19.14 -5.45
N ARG A 151 19.37 -18.74 -6.62
CA ARG A 151 19.70 -17.32 -6.89
C ARG A 151 18.46 -16.43 -6.83
N ALA A 152 17.31 -16.92 -7.30
CA ALA A 152 16.07 -16.17 -7.23
C ALA A 152 15.53 -16.06 -5.80
N LEU A 153 15.71 -17.12 -5.01
CA LEU A 153 15.34 -17.15 -3.59
C LEU A 153 16.20 -16.19 -2.76
N SER A 154 17.52 -16.22 -2.94
CA SER A 154 18.41 -15.24 -2.29
C SER A 154 18.08 -13.82 -2.71
N ALA A 155 17.74 -13.59 -3.99
CA ALA A 155 17.33 -12.27 -4.44
C ALA A 155 16.06 -11.76 -3.75
N ILE A 156 15.01 -12.58 -3.58
CA ILE A 156 13.78 -12.13 -2.88
C ILE A 156 14.00 -11.88 -1.40
N GLU A 157 14.94 -12.59 -0.77
CA GLU A 157 15.30 -12.36 0.64
C GLU A 157 15.94 -10.99 0.85
N THR A 158 16.68 -10.48 -0.14
CA THR A 158 17.27 -9.12 -0.08
C THR A 158 16.26 -8.00 -0.32
N PHE A 159 15.03 -8.31 -0.77
CA PHE A 159 14.04 -7.27 -0.97
C PHE A 159 13.70 -6.61 0.38
N ASP A 160 13.41 -5.33 0.34
CA ASP A 160 13.08 -4.54 1.51
C ASP A 160 11.66 -4.01 1.35
N ILE A 161 10.82 -4.17 2.37
CA ILE A 161 9.43 -3.69 2.36
C ILE A 161 9.32 -2.19 2.03
N ARG A 162 10.32 -1.39 2.38
CA ARG A 162 10.37 0.05 2.06
C ARG A 162 10.47 0.32 0.56
N SER A 163 10.92 -0.64 -0.25
CA SER A 163 10.89 -0.51 -1.71
C SER A 163 9.45 -0.42 -2.26
N ALA A 164 8.46 -0.93 -1.51
CA ALA A 164 7.05 -0.71 -1.84
C ALA A 164 6.69 0.78 -1.79
N CYS A 165 7.28 1.56 -0.87
CA CYS A 165 7.12 3.01 -0.83
C CYS A 165 7.76 3.69 -2.05
N LEU A 166 8.95 3.24 -2.50
CA LEU A 166 9.56 3.75 -3.74
C LEU A 166 8.68 3.47 -4.95
N HIS A 167 8.10 2.28 -5.03
CA HIS A 167 7.14 1.96 -6.07
C HIS A 167 5.92 2.89 -6.04
N LEU A 168 5.37 3.19 -4.87
CA LEU A 168 4.25 4.14 -4.74
C LEU A 168 4.65 5.57 -5.16
N ILE A 169 5.86 6.00 -4.84
CA ILE A 169 6.42 7.29 -5.29
C ILE A 169 6.54 7.31 -6.82
N TYR A 170 7.03 6.24 -7.45
CA TYR A 170 7.08 6.13 -8.92
C TYR A 170 5.69 6.17 -9.53
N ALA A 171 4.74 5.43 -8.93
CA ALA A 171 3.36 5.44 -9.32
C ALA A 171 2.71 6.83 -9.19
N ALA A 172 3.19 7.69 -8.29
CA ALA A 172 2.75 9.07 -8.14
C ALA A 172 3.35 10.00 -9.21
N HIS A 173 4.65 9.89 -9.51
CA HIS A 173 5.30 10.71 -10.54
C HIS A 173 4.68 10.52 -11.94
N VAL A 174 4.36 9.29 -12.32
CA VAL A 174 3.78 9.01 -13.65
C VAL A 174 2.38 9.60 -13.84
N THR A 175 1.72 10.05 -12.76
CA THR A 175 0.39 10.66 -12.87
C THR A 175 0.41 12.06 -13.45
N SER A 176 1.57 12.71 -13.42
CA SER A 176 1.80 14.05 -13.97
C SER A 176 2.21 14.02 -15.45
N LEU A 177 2.47 12.83 -16.00
CA LEU A 177 2.87 12.63 -17.40
C LEU A 177 1.62 12.43 -18.30
N GLU A 178 1.71 12.87 -19.56
CA GLU A 178 0.59 12.73 -20.51
C GLU A 178 0.54 11.34 -21.15
N ARG A 179 1.70 10.82 -21.51
CA ARG A 179 1.93 9.49 -22.08
C ARG A 179 3.05 8.79 -21.30
N PRO A 180 2.72 8.26 -20.11
CA PRO A 180 3.73 7.67 -19.22
C PRO A 180 4.62 6.62 -19.89
N TRP A 181 4.10 5.81 -20.82
CA TRP A 181 4.85 4.75 -21.52
C TRP A 181 5.91 5.27 -22.52
N GLU A 182 5.80 6.52 -22.96
CA GLU A 182 6.76 7.18 -23.86
C GLU A 182 7.78 8.01 -23.07
N GLU A 183 7.35 8.59 -21.95
CA GLU A 183 8.08 9.58 -21.15
C GLU A 183 8.93 8.96 -20.02
N GLU A 184 9.83 9.77 -19.46
CA GLU A 184 10.67 9.44 -18.31
C GLU A 184 10.52 10.51 -17.22
N PHE A 185 10.84 10.16 -15.98
CA PHE A 185 10.92 11.12 -14.89
C PHE A 185 12.22 10.95 -14.12
N ILE A 186 12.62 12.01 -13.41
CA ILE A 186 13.89 12.07 -12.69
C ILE A 186 13.58 12.31 -11.22
N ILE A 187 14.11 11.46 -10.35
CA ILE A 187 13.95 11.58 -8.90
C ILE A 187 15.31 11.65 -8.21
N SER A 188 15.47 12.59 -7.30
CA SER A 188 16.72 12.81 -6.56
C SER A 188 16.72 12.12 -5.19
N ASP A 189 17.92 11.87 -4.67
CA ASP A 189 18.17 11.45 -3.29
C ASP A 189 17.40 12.31 -2.28
N ARG A 190 17.41 13.63 -2.47
CA ARG A 190 16.75 14.59 -1.57
C ARG A 190 15.23 14.41 -1.52
N GLN A 191 14.60 14.21 -2.68
CA GLN A 191 13.16 13.95 -2.74
C GLN A 191 12.82 12.64 -2.04
N ILE A 192 13.60 11.58 -2.28
CA ILE A 192 13.40 10.29 -1.61
C ILE A 192 13.58 10.44 -0.10
N GLU A 193 14.60 11.18 0.35
CA GLU A 193 14.81 11.46 1.77
C GLU A 193 13.61 12.16 2.39
N GLU A 194 13.09 13.20 1.74
CA GLU A 194 11.95 13.97 2.21
C GLU A 194 10.65 13.14 2.24
N TYR A 195 10.38 12.36 1.18
CA TYR A 195 9.15 11.58 1.06
C TYR A 195 9.10 10.42 2.06
N LEU A 196 10.25 9.79 2.30
CA LEU A 196 10.39 8.69 3.26
C LEU A 196 10.70 9.16 4.69
N GLY A 197 10.97 10.45 4.90
CA GLY A 197 11.37 10.98 6.22
C GLY A 197 12.77 10.53 6.66
N LEU A 198 13.65 10.15 5.73
CA LEU A 198 15.04 9.79 6.03
C LEU A 198 15.90 11.01 6.37
N ASP A 199 15.49 12.20 5.94
CA ASP A 199 16.10 13.48 6.32
C ASP A 199 16.10 13.66 7.86
N LYS A 200 15.02 13.22 8.52
CA LYS A 200 14.84 13.29 9.99
C LYS A 200 15.73 12.32 10.77
N ARG A 201 16.26 11.28 10.12
CA ARG A 201 17.14 10.29 10.75
C ARG A 201 18.56 10.83 10.90
N LYS A 202 18.95 11.17 12.13
CA LYS A 202 20.29 11.69 12.48
C LYS A 202 21.29 10.60 12.84
N ASP A 203 20.81 9.37 13.03
CA ASP A 203 21.61 8.20 13.38
C ASP A 203 22.33 7.59 12.17
N LEU A 204 21.86 7.88 10.95
CA LEU A 204 22.48 7.42 9.71
C LEU A 204 23.43 8.48 9.13
N SER A 205 24.63 8.04 8.73
CA SER A 205 25.53 8.86 7.93
C SER A 205 24.93 9.16 6.55
N LYS A 206 25.36 10.25 5.92
CA LYS A 206 24.93 10.60 4.55
C LYS A 206 25.20 9.48 3.56
N LEU A 207 26.38 8.85 3.63
CA LEU A 207 26.72 7.74 2.75
C LEU A 207 25.78 6.54 2.97
N THR A 208 25.50 6.19 4.22
CA THR A 208 24.57 5.11 4.56
C THR A 208 23.17 5.37 4.02
N LYS A 209 22.69 6.63 4.06
CA LYS A 209 21.42 7.01 3.43
C LYS A 209 21.45 6.83 1.93
N LEU A 210 22.51 7.28 1.25
CA LEU A 210 22.64 7.15 -0.21
C LEU A 210 22.69 5.68 -0.66
N VAL A 211 23.45 4.83 0.05
CA VAL A 211 23.49 3.38 -0.22
C VAL A 211 22.09 2.77 -0.08
N LEU A 212 21.42 3.05 1.04
CA LEU A 212 20.05 2.58 1.27
C LEU A 212 19.09 3.05 0.17
N ILE A 213 19.13 4.34 -0.19
CA ILE A 213 18.25 4.91 -1.23
C ILE A 213 18.46 4.22 -2.57
N LYS A 214 19.73 3.96 -2.94
CA LYS A 214 20.07 3.25 -4.17
C LYS A 214 19.50 1.83 -4.18
N GLU A 215 19.66 1.08 -3.10
CA GLU A 215 19.12 -0.27 -2.96
C GLU A 215 17.58 -0.26 -3.10
N LEU A 216 16.90 0.63 -2.38
CA LEU A 216 15.45 0.75 -2.42
C LEU A 216 14.92 1.17 -3.81
N ALA A 217 15.60 2.10 -4.48
CA ALA A 217 15.21 2.60 -5.80
C ALA A 217 15.32 1.53 -6.91
N GLN A 218 16.27 0.61 -6.78
CA GLN A 218 16.50 -0.44 -7.77
C GLN A 218 15.48 -1.58 -7.70
N GLN A 219 15.00 -1.93 -6.51
CA GLN A 219 14.17 -3.12 -6.30
C GLN A 219 12.86 -3.16 -7.12
N PRO A 220 12.08 -2.07 -7.27
CA PRO A 220 10.90 -2.07 -8.14
C PRO A 220 11.21 -2.40 -9.61
N CYS A 221 12.46 -2.20 -10.06
CA CYS A 221 12.92 -2.45 -11.42
C CYS A 221 13.46 -3.89 -11.62
N LYS A 222 13.59 -4.67 -10.54
CA LYS A 222 14.05 -6.07 -10.54
C LYS A 222 12.94 -7.10 -10.78
N LEU A 223 11.72 -6.63 -11.08
CA LEU A 223 10.55 -7.48 -11.26
C LEU A 223 10.10 -7.50 -12.73
N ILE A 224 9.93 -8.72 -13.24
CA ILE A 224 9.43 -9.03 -14.57
C ILE A 224 7.98 -9.48 -14.41
N ALA A 225 7.05 -8.82 -15.09
CA ALA A 225 5.64 -9.20 -15.11
C ALA A 225 5.23 -9.94 -16.39
N CYS A 226 4.33 -10.89 -16.19
CA CYS A 226 3.45 -11.41 -17.23
C CYS A 226 2.02 -11.05 -16.85
N ILE A 227 1.29 -10.37 -17.73
CA ILE A 227 -0.08 -9.92 -17.48
C ILE A 227 -0.96 -10.52 -18.57
N ASP A 228 -1.91 -11.36 -18.16
CA ASP A 228 -2.95 -11.89 -19.04
C ASP A 228 -4.31 -11.52 -18.44
N LEU A 229 -5.00 -10.58 -19.08
CA LEU A 229 -6.34 -10.14 -18.68
C LEU A 229 -7.33 -10.35 -19.81
N PRO A 230 -8.51 -10.93 -19.51
CA PRO A 230 -9.53 -11.16 -20.50
C PRO A 230 -10.12 -9.82 -20.96
N GLN A 231 -10.75 -9.84 -22.13
CA GLN A 231 -11.49 -8.69 -22.64
C GLN A 231 -12.59 -8.26 -21.65
N GLN A 232 -12.69 -6.95 -21.41
CA GLN A 232 -13.71 -6.36 -20.54
C GLN A 232 -14.56 -5.35 -21.32
N GLY A 233 -15.72 -5.81 -21.78
CA GLY A 233 -16.61 -4.99 -22.60
C GLY A 233 -15.91 -4.55 -23.90
N LYS A 234 -15.70 -3.24 -24.05
CA LYS A 234 -15.01 -2.64 -25.22
C LYS A 234 -13.48 -2.62 -25.10
N ILE A 235 -12.94 -2.85 -23.91
CA ILE A 235 -11.50 -2.85 -23.67
C ILE A 235 -10.96 -4.23 -24.07
N LYS A 236 -10.05 -4.26 -25.05
CA LYS A 236 -9.41 -5.49 -25.53
C LYS A 236 -8.68 -6.21 -24.40
N GLY A 237 -8.59 -7.53 -24.51
CA GLY A 237 -7.74 -8.32 -23.61
C GLY A 237 -6.30 -7.83 -23.65
N ILE A 238 -5.62 -7.91 -22.51
CA ILE A 238 -4.24 -7.48 -22.36
C ILE A 238 -3.39 -8.73 -22.22
N ARG A 239 -2.41 -8.92 -23.11
CA ARG A 239 -1.42 -9.98 -23.00
C ARG A 239 -0.03 -9.37 -23.10
N LEU A 240 0.70 -9.40 -21.99
CA LEU A 240 2.07 -8.92 -21.88
C LEU A 240 2.91 -10.06 -21.33
N GLU A 241 3.95 -10.44 -22.05
CA GLU A 241 4.86 -11.51 -21.67
C GLU A 241 6.23 -10.91 -21.31
N LYS A 242 6.78 -11.34 -20.18
CA LYS A 242 8.12 -11.00 -19.68
C LYS A 242 8.51 -9.51 -19.83
N SER A 243 7.64 -8.59 -19.39
CA SER A 243 7.89 -7.14 -19.46
C SER A 243 8.18 -6.56 -18.08
N ARG A 244 9.07 -5.56 -17.97
CA ARG A 244 9.31 -4.85 -16.71
C ARG A 244 8.15 -3.90 -16.39
N LEU A 245 7.89 -3.68 -15.10
CA LEU A 245 6.97 -2.61 -14.69
C LEU A 245 7.66 -1.25 -14.63
N TRP A 246 8.93 -1.24 -14.24
CA TRP A 246 9.78 -0.07 -14.14
C TRP A 246 11.14 -0.38 -14.75
N HIS A 247 11.66 0.57 -15.51
CA HIS A 247 13.01 0.58 -16.06
C HIS A 247 13.80 1.66 -15.33
N LEU A 248 14.93 1.27 -14.73
CA LEU A 248 15.93 2.21 -14.25
C LEU A 248 16.86 2.49 -15.43
N LEU A 249 16.71 3.65 -16.07
CA LEU A 249 17.45 4.01 -17.27
C LEU A 249 18.86 4.49 -16.97
N ASP A 250 19.02 5.22 -15.86
CA ASP A 250 20.29 5.79 -15.45
C ASP A 250 20.33 6.03 -13.93
N THR A 251 21.50 5.85 -13.33
CA THR A 251 21.79 6.23 -11.95
C THR A 251 23.01 7.13 -11.95
N GLN A 252 22.79 8.43 -11.75
CA GLN A 252 23.84 9.42 -11.73
C GLN A 252 24.39 9.57 -10.31
N HIS A 253 25.70 9.37 -10.19
CA HIS A 253 26.44 9.54 -8.95
C HIS A 253 27.04 10.94 -8.90
N HIS A 254 26.61 11.74 -7.93
CA HIS A 254 27.15 13.08 -7.72
C HIS A 254 28.34 12.99 -6.77
N PHE A 255 29.52 13.39 -7.23
CA PHE A 255 30.77 13.32 -6.46
C PHE A 255 31.25 14.70 -6.00
N GLN A 256 32.07 14.67 -4.96
CA GLN A 256 32.89 15.81 -4.56
C GLN A 256 34.29 15.30 -4.21
N GLU A 257 35.30 16.05 -4.64
CA GLU A 257 36.70 15.74 -4.37
C GLU A 257 37.18 16.37 -3.05
N ASP A 258 38.07 15.69 -2.32
CA ASP A 258 38.80 16.24 -1.18
C ASP A 258 40.22 16.69 -1.56
N ASP A 259 40.99 17.21 -0.60
CA ASP A 259 42.33 17.74 -0.86
C ASP A 259 43.32 16.63 -1.31
N LEU A 260 43.06 15.38 -0.92
CA LEU A 260 43.82 14.19 -1.32
C LEU A 260 43.40 13.68 -2.72
N GLY A 261 42.38 14.26 -3.32
CA GLY A 261 41.84 13.82 -4.61
C GLY A 261 40.88 12.64 -4.53
N CYS A 262 40.36 12.30 -3.34
CA CYS A 262 39.39 11.24 -3.17
C CYS A 262 38.00 11.70 -3.63
N LYS A 263 37.34 10.91 -4.48
CA LYS A 263 35.94 11.14 -4.86
C LYS A 263 34.98 10.62 -3.80
N HIS A 264 34.23 11.52 -3.17
CA HIS A 264 33.18 11.19 -2.20
C HIS A 264 31.80 11.30 -2.83
N LEU A 265 30.99 10.25 -2.70
CA LEU A 265 29.59 10.26 -3.13
C LEU A 265 28.77 11.22 -2.25
N VAL A 266 28.22 12.28 -2.85
CA VAL A 266 27.45 13.33 -2.16
C VAL A 266 25.99 13.41 -2.59
N GLY A 267 25.55 12.63 -3.57
CA GLY A 267 24.15 12.54 -3.96
C GLY A 267 23.91 11.50 -5.05
N LEU A 268 22.64 11.20 -5.29
CA LEU A 268 22.18 10.29 -6.34
C LEU A 268 21.00 10.90 -7.07
N THR A 269 20.94 10.68 -8.38
CA THR A 269 19.76 10.96 -9.19
C THR A 269 19.41 9.72 -10.01
N PHE A 270 18.14 9.36 -10.05
CA PHE A 270 17.64 8.20 -10.78
C PHE A 270 16.74 8.66 -11.91
N LYS A 271 16.99 8.13 -13.11
CA LYS A 271 16.13 8.30 -14.26
C LYS A 271 15.29 7.05 -14.43
N ILE A 272 13.98 7.20 -14.31
CA ILE A 272 13.03 6.08 -14.29
C ILE A 272 12.05 6.21 -15.45
N LYS A 273 11.73 5.07 -16.06
CA LYS A 273 10.67 4.94 -17.06
C LYS A 273 9.72 3.82 -16.67
N ILE A 274 8.42 4.02 -16.88
CA ILE A 274 7.41 2.98 -16.66
C ILE A 274 7.36 2.03 -17.87
N GLY A 275 7.09 0.75 -17.62
CA GLY A 275 6.99 -0.25 -18.66
C GLY A 275 5.73 -0.13 -19.53
N GLN A 276 5.70 -0.91 -20.61
CA GLN A 276 4.65 -0.88 -21.64
C GLN A 276 3.23 -1.16 -21.11
N TRP A 277 3.12 -1.83 -19.95
CA TRP A 277 1.84 -2.04 -19.28
C TRP A 277 1.08 -0.73 -19.05
N ALA A 278 1.78 0.39 -18.83
CA ALA A 278 1.16 1.69 -18.60
C ALA A 278 0.24 2.14 -19.74
N GLN A 279 0.51 1.75 -20.99
CA GLN A 279 -0.36 2.07 -22.13
C GLN A 279 -1.77 1.50 -21.97
N HIS A 280 -1.90 0.37 -21.28
CA HIS A 280 -3.20 -0.28 -21.07
C HIS A 280 -3.95 0.24 -19.84
N PHE A 281 -3.23 0.74 -18.83
CA PHE A 281 -3.80 1.07 -17.52
C PHE A 281 -3.79 2.55 -17.14
N LEU A 282 -2.94 3.35 -17.79
CA LEU A 282 -2.71 4.77 -17.49
C LEU A 282 -2.94 5.66 -18.73
N ASN A 283 -3.64 5.16 -19.75
CA ASN A 283 -3.95 5.93 -20.94
C ASN A 283 -5.23 6.76 -20.79
N ARG A 284 -5.04 8.04 -20.47
CA ARG A 284 -6.15 8.99 -20.25
C ARG A 284 -7.03 9.17 -21.48
N GLN A 285 -6.44 9.19 -22.67
CA GLN A 285 -7.16 9.39 -23.92
C GLN A 285 -7.92 8.10 -24.31
N GLY A 286 -7.26 6.94 -24.22
CA GLY A 286 -7.89 5.64 -24.43
C GLY A 286 -9.05 5.37 -23.47
N CYS A 287 -8.99 5.86 -22.23
CA CYS A 287 -10.13 5.78 -21.32
C CYS A 287 -11.33 6.62 -21.77
N LYS A 288 -11.12 7.82 -22.33
CA LYS A 288 -12.21 8.63 -22.91
C LYS A 288 -12.86 7.91 -24.10
N GLU A 289 -12.05 7.21 -24.88
CA GLU A 289 -12.45 6.43 -26.05
C GLU A 289 -12.97 5.02 -25.72
N ARG A 290 -12.92 4.62 -24.43
CA ARG A 290 -13.29 3.29 -23.90
C ARG A 290 -12.43 2.13 -24.45
N THR A 291 -11.19 2.41 -24.79
CA THR A 291 -10.19 1.46 -25.32
C THR A 291 -9.13 1.05 -24.31
N ALA A 292 -8.97 1.78 -23.19
CA ALA A 292 -8.00 1.50 -22.13
C ALA A 292 -8.55 1.83 -20.73
N PHE A 293 -7.91 1.31 -19.68
CA PHE A 293 -8.21 1.66 -18.29
C PHE A 293 -7.49 2.96 -17.86
N TYR A 294 -8.03 3.63 -16.83
CA TYR A 294 -7.40 4.78 -16.20
C TYR A 294 -7.77 4.81 -14.71
N GLN A 295 -6.89 4.26 -13.85
CA GLN A 295 -7.17 4.04 -12.42
C GLN A 295 -6.15 4.76 -11.51
N TYR A 296 -6.65 5.67 -10.67
CA TYR A 296 -5.84 6.53 -9.81
C TYR A 296 -6.34 6.55 -8.37
N GLY A 297 -5.40 6.73 -7.44
CA GLY A 297 -5.64 6.91 -6.01
C GLY A 297 -5.09 8.18 -5.47
N THR A 298 -5.28 8.36 -4.16
CA THR A 298 -4.58 9.38 -3.38
C THR A 298 -3.54 8.67 -2.55
N LEU A 299 -2.28 9.07 -2.68
CA LEU A 299 -1.15 8.63 -1.88
C LEU A 299 -0.91 9.67 -0.79
N PRO A 300 -1.14 9.36 0.49
CA PRO A 300 -0.82 10.25 1.60
C PRO A 300 0.69 10.21 1.90
N LYS A 301 1.32 11.38 2.07
CA LYS A 301 2.74 11.47 2.49
C LYS A 301 2.96 10.80 3.85
N ALA A 302 2.00 10.96 4.76
CA ALA A 302 2.01 10.35 6.08
C ALA A 302 2.13 8.81 6.04
N LEU A 303 1.55 8.15 5.03
CA LEU A 303 1.63 6.69 4.85
C LEU A 303 3.09 6.25 4.63
N LEU A 304 3.81 6.96 3.75
CA LEU A 304 5.21 6.64 3.44
C LEU A 304 6.07 6.73 4.70
N SER A 305 5.88 7.80 5.48
CA SER A 305 6.57 7.99 6.76
C SER A 305 6.16 6.96 7.82
N ALA A 306 4.88 6.58 7.87
CA ALA A 306 4.38 5.58 8.83
C ALA A 306 5.00 4.20 8.57
N VAL A 307 5.00 3.73 7.31
CA VAL A 307 5.66 2.48 6.92
C VAL A 307 7.13 2.50 7.29
N MET A 308 7.81 3.62 7.03
CA MET A 308 9.22 3.81 7.37
C MET A 308 9.52 3.72 8.87
N SER A 309 8.57 4.06 9.73
CA SER A 309 8.71 3.97 11.18
C SER A 309 8.41 2.57 11.73
N ILE A 310 7.46 1.85 11.14
CA ILE A 310 6.94 0.60 11.74
C ILE A 310 7.46 -0.68 11.10
N TRP A 311 8.08 -0.63 9.92
CA TRP A 311 8.37 -1.82 9.12
C TRP A 311 9.21 -2.91 9.81
N GLN A 312 10.09 -2.56 10.76
CA GLN A 312 10.93 -3.53 11.49
C GLN A 312 10.18 -4.21 12.63
N GLN A 313 9.45 -3.43 13.43
CA GLN A 313 8.81 -3.90 14.66
C GLN A 313 7.41 -4.46 14.40
N HIS A 314 6.72 -3.89 13.42
CA HIS A 314 5.34 -4.19 13.05
C HIS A 314 5.22 -4.36 11.53
N GLU A 315 5.97 -5.32 10.98
CA GLU A 315 5.94 -5.62 9.55
C GLU A 315 4.51 -5.97 9.07
N GLY A 316 3.72 -6.67 9.91
CA GLY A 316 2.33 -6.99 9.63
C GLY A 316 1.48 -5.73 9.45
N ALA A 317 1.62 -4.75 10.33
CA ALA A 317 0.94 -3.45 10.22
C ALA A 317 1.35 -2.69 8.94
N ALA A 318 2.65 -2.66 8.60
CA ALA A 318 3.13 -2.04 7.37
C ALA A 318 2.50 -2.67 6.11
N ARG A 319 2.46 -4.00 6.04
CA ARG A 319 1.85 -4.74 4.92
C ARG A 319 0.34 -4.48 4.82
N MET A 320 -0.37 -4.49 5.95
CA MET A 320 -1.79 -4.17 6.00
C MET A 320 -2.06 -2.73 5.54
N MET A 321 -1.26 -1.76 5.99
CA MET A 321 -1.37 -0.35 5.61
C MET A 321 -1.20 -0.15 4.10
N LEU A 322 -0.15 -0.76 3.51
CA LEU A 322 0.08 -0.75 2.07
C LEU A 322 -1.07 -1.42 1.29
N TRP A 323 -1.60 -2.53 1.80
CA TRP A 323 -2.72 -3.23 1.16
C TRP A 323 -4.03 -2.43 1.24
N LEU A 324 -4.31 -1.79 2.39
CA LEU A 324 -5.48 -0.96 2.60
C LEU A 324 -5.51 0.23 1.65
N LEU A 325 -4.35 0.84 1.35
CA LEU A 325 -4.24 1.94 0.37
C LEU A 325 -4.89 1.62 -0.99
N PHE A 326 -4.78 0.39 -1.47
CA PHE A 326 -5.41 -0.02 -2.73
C PHE A 326 -6.86 -0.47 -2.53
N LYS A 327 -7.19 -0.99 -1.35
CA LYS A 327 -8.54 -1.46 -1.05
C LYS A 327 -9.53 -0.33 -0.92
N THR A 328 -9.22 0.76 -0.21
CA THR A 328 -10.10 1.92 0.08
C THR A 328 -10.82 2.53 -1.14
N LYS A 329 -10.36 2.24 -2.36
CA LYS A 329 -11.01 2.56 -3.64
C LYS A 329 -12.32 1.84 -3.92
N MET A 330 -12.56 0.71 -3.29
CA MET A 330 -13.70 -0.18 -3.56
C MET A 330 -14.99 0.23 -2.81
N GLY A 331 -15.02 1.40 -2.15
CA GLY A 331 -16.19 1.95 -1.45
C GLY A 331 -15.96 2.18 0.05
N LYS A 332 -16.90 2.85 0.74
CA LYS A 332 -16.82 3.16 2.18
C LYS A 332 -17.04 1.94 3.09
N GLU A 333 -17.78 0.92 2.63
CA GLU A 333 -18.08 -0.28 3.41
C GLU A 333 -17.32 -1.49 2.87
N GLN A 334 -16.08 -1.66 3.31
CA GLN A 334 -15.23 -2.78 2.88
C GLN A 334 -15.12 -3.80 3.98
N ARG A 335 -16.03 -4.77 3.94
CA ARG A 335 -16.02 -5.89 4.85
C ARG A 335 -14.81 -6.77 4.54
N VAL A 336 -13.88 -6.84 5.48
CA VAL A 336 -12.68 -7.68 5.39
C VAL A 336 -12.73 -8.72 6.50
N THR A 337 -12.58 -9.99 6.12
CA THR A 337 -12.47 -11.10 7.07
C THR A 337 -11.10 -11.06 7.76
N ILE A 338 -11.02 -11.36 9.05
CA ILE A 338 -9.73 -11.42 9.76
C ILE A 338 -8.71 -12.37 9.12
N PRO A 339 -9.07 -13.59 8.64
CA PRO A 339 -8.11 -14.45 7.93
C PRO A 339 -7.48 -13.79 6.70
N THR A 340 -8.23 -12.97 5.96
CA THR A 340 -7.69 -12.25 4.80
C THR A 340 -6.67 -11.20 5.25
N LEU A 341 -6.97 -10.48 6.32
CA LEU A 341 -6.08 -9.46 6.85
C LEU A 341 -4.80 -10.07 7.43
N MET A 342 -4.92 -11.19 8.17
CA MET A 342 -3.76 -11.94 8.67
C MET A 342 -2.91 -12.54 7.54
N ARG A 343 -3.53 -12.98 6.43
CA ARG A 343 -2.79 -13.47 5.25
C ARG A 343 -1.95 -12.36 4.62
N VAL A 344 -2.50 -11.15 4.52
CA VAL A 344 -1.76 -9.98 4.06
C VAL A 344 -0.60 -9.64 5.01
N ALA A 345 -0.85 -9.67 6.32
CA ALA A 345 0.16 -9.33 7.33
C ALA A 345 1.30 -10.37 7.39
N TYR A 346 0.97 -11.67 7.41
CA TYR A 346 1.92 -12.72 7.81
C TYR A 346 2.19 -13.78 6.73
N GLY A 347 1.47 -13.75 5.62
CA GLY A 347 1.56 -14.75 4.55
C GLY A 347 0.72 -16.00 4.80
N GLU A 348 0.36 -16.67 3.72
CA GLU A 348 -0.47 -17.90 3.73
C GLU A 348 0.24 -19.04 4.47
N ARG A 349 1.53 -19.28 4.16
CA ARG A 349 2.31 -20.41 4.72
C ARG A 349 2.33 -20.40 6.25
N LYS A 350 2.57 -19.21 6.85
CA LYS A 350 2.62 -19.05 8.31
C LYS A 350 1.27 -19.31 8.95
N LEU A 351 0.18 -18.88 8.31
CA LEU A 351 -1.18 -19.16 8.81
C LEU A 351 -1.55 -20.64 8.70
N SER A 352 -1.20 -21.30 7.58
CA SER A 352 -1.42 -22.74 7.43
C SER A 352 -0.66 -23.55 8.48
N GLN A 353 0.60 -23.20 8.76
CA GLN A 353 1.41 -23.85 9.81
C GLN A 353 0.81 -23.68 11.21
N ILE A 354 0.31 -22.49 11.56
CA ILE A 354 -0.29 -22.22 12.88
C ILE A 354 -1.66 -22.90 13.03
N SER A 355 -2.36 -23.15 11.92
CA SER A 355 -3.54 -24.01 11.94
C SER A 355 -3.19 -25.41 12.43
N LEU A 356 -2.04 -25.96 12.00
CA LEU A 356 -1.53 -27.29 12.37
C LEU A 356 -0.89 -27.35 13.76
N GLN A 357 -0.38 -26.22 14.28
CA GLN A 357 0.32 -26.14 15.58
C GLN A 357 -0.43 -25.20 16.54
N PRO A 358 -1.36 -25.72 17.36
CA PRO A 358 -2.21 -24.90 18.23
C PRO A 358 -1.46 -24.06 19.26
N GLU A 359 -0.29 -24.53 19.71
CA GLU A 359 0.56 -23.87 20.71
C GLU A 359 1.00 -22.46 20.28
N ASN A 360 1.19 -22.26 18.98
CA ASN A 360 1.67 -20.99 18.42
C ASN A 360 0.55 -19.97 18.17
N ARG A 361 -0.73 -20.37 18.30
CA ARG A 361 -1.88 -19.50 18.00
C ARG A 361 -1.92 -18.26 18.89
N GLN A 362 -1.67 -18.40 20.19
CA GLN A 362 -1.72 -17.29 21.13
C GLN A 362 -0.67 -16.21 20.81
N ARG A 363 0.54 -16.63 20.43
CA ARG A 363 1.62 -15.70 20.07
C ARG A 363 1.26 -14.88 18.83
N LEU A 364 0.74 -15.53 17.77
CA LEU A 364 0.33 -14.82 16.57
C LEU A 364 -0.83 -13.87 16.84
N LEU A 365 -1.79 -14.29 17.68
CA LEU A 365 -2.94 -13.47 18.05
C LEU A 365 -2.49 -12.17 18.75
N ARG A 366 -1.56 -12.25 19.70
CA ARG A 366 -0.98 -11.06 20.35
C ARG A 366 -0.29 -10.12 19.36
N ILE A 367 0.49 -10.67 18.42
CA ILE A 367 1.15 -9.88 17.37
C ILE A 367 0.11 -9.19 16.48
N PHE A 368 -0.96 -9.91 16.10
CA PHE A 368 -2.03 -9.36 15.27
C PHE A 368 -2.82 -8.25 15.97
N GLU A 369 -3.14 -8.41 17.24
CA GLU A 369 -3.82 -7.38 18.01
C GLU A 369 -2.95 -6.14 18.19
N SER A 370 -1.64 -6.32 18.41
CA SER A 370 -0.68 -5.22 18.46
C SER A 370 -0.51 -4.52 17.10
N ASP A 371 -0.48 -5.26 16.00
CA ASP A 371 -0.42 -4.67 14.66
C ASP A 371 -1.70 -3.89 14.31
N LEU A 372 -2.87 -4.34 14.76
CA LEU A 372 -4.12 -3.56 14.61
C LEU A 372 -4.10 -2.27 15.44
N GLU A 373 -3.53 -2.31 16.66
CA GLU A 373 -3.33 -1.11 17.50
C GLU A 373 -2.42 -0.09 16.80
N VAL A 374 -1.36 -0.57 16.14
CA VAL A 374 -0.47 0.29 15.35
C VAL A 374 -1.23 0.97 14.22
N LEU A 375 -2.09 0.24 13.49
CA LEU A 375 -2.93 0.84 12.44
C LEU A 375 -3.82 1.96 13.02
N ASP A 376 -4.48 1.69 14.15
CA ASP A 376 -5.33 2.67 14.85
C ASP A 376 -4.55 3.94 15.25
N ARG A 377 -3.35 3.80 15.82
CA ARG A 377 -2.46 4.93 16.16
C ARG A 377 -2.06 5.79 14.96
N TYR A 378 -1.99 5.21 13.77
CA TYR A 378 -1.75 5.93 12.51
C TYR A 378 -3.06 6.41 11.84
N GLY A 379 -4.20 6.32 12.54
CA GLY A 379 -5.50 6.81 12.12
C GLY A 379 -6.28 5.86 11.21
N LEU A 380 -5.83 4.62 11.03
CA LEU A 380 -6.57 3.55 10.34
C LEU A 380 -7.37 2.75 11.37
N LYS A 381 -8.44 3.35 11.88
CA LYS A 381 -9.23 2.78 12.97
C LYS A 381 -10.15 1.65 12.46
N PRO A 382 -9.99 0.40 12.92
CA PRO A 382 -10.85 -0.71 12.51
C PRO A 382 -12.23 -0.61 13.17
N VAL A 383 -13.29 -0.68 12.37
CA VAL A 383 -14.66 -0.83 12.87
C VAL A 383 -15.02 -2.30 12.88
N PHE A 384 -15.07 -2.89 14.07
CA PHE A 384 -15.36 -4.32 14.25
C PHE A 384 -16.83 -4.65 13.96
N ASP A 385 -17.09 -5.77 13.30
CA ASP A 385 -18.45 -6.27 13.09
C ASP A 385 -19.04 -6.75 14.42
N PRO A 386 -20.11 -6.14 14.97
CA PRO A 386 -20.63 -6.50 16.29
C PRO A 386 -21.14 -7.95 16.36
N VAL A 387 -21.49 -8.56 15.22
CA VAL A 387 -22.00 -9.94 15.19
C VAL A 387 -20.85 -10.95 15.15
N THR A 388 -19.87 -10.73 14.27
CA THR A 388 -18.79 -11.72 14.05
C THR A 388 -17.52 -11.42 14.85
N TYR A 389 -17.35 -10.17 15.27
CA TYR A 389 -16.24 -9.68 16.08
C TYR A 389 -16.75 -8.90 17.33
N PRO A 390 -17.54 -9.54 18.21
CA PRO A 390 -18.11 -8.89 19.39
C PRO A 390 -17.03 -8.51 20.43
N PRO A 391 -17.36 -7.59 21.37
CA PRO A 391 -16.43 -7.09 22.38
C PRO A 391 -15.66 -8.19 23.12
N GLU A 392 -16.27 -9.32 23.48
CA GLU A 392 -15.57 -10.35 24.28
C GLU A 392 -14.29 -10.89 23.63
N ILE A 393 -14.20 -10.89 22.29
CA ILE A 393 -13.01 -11.36 21.56
C ILE A 393 -12.17 -10.23 20.95
N GLN A 394 -12.58 -8.96 21.09
CA GLN A 394 -11.82 -7.78 20.66
C GLN A 394 -10.50 -7.62 21.45
N PRO A 395 -9.50 -6.94 20.87
CA PRO A 395 -8.26 -6.65 21.57
C PRO A 395 -8.51 -5.71 22.76
N LEU A 396 -7.67 -5.81 23.79
CA LEU A 396 -7.83 -5.03 25.01
C LEU A 396 -7.82 -3.52 24.72
N TRP A 397 -6.88 -3.04 23.89
CA TRP A 397 -6.77 -1.63 23.54
C TRP A 397 -8.06 -1.06 22.93
N ALA A 398 -8.84 -1.86 22.19
CA ALA A 398 -10.11 -1.39 21.60
C ALA A 398 -11.20 -1.19 22.67
N LYS A 399 -11.17 -1.99 23.73
CA LYS A 399 -12.09 -1.88 24.86
C LYS A 399 -11.73 -0.73 25.81
N LEU A 400 -10.44 -0.38 25.89
CA LEU A 400 -9.96 0.70 26.74
C LEU A 400 -10.43 2.08 26.27
N VAL A 401 -10.81 2.23 24.99
CA VAL A 401 -11.32 3.50 24.42
C VAL A 401 -12.63 3.94 25.08
N ASP A 402 -13.41 2.98 25.60
CA ASP A 402 -14.70 3.27 26.23
C ASP A 402 -14.57 3.68 27.72
N ILE A 403 -13.34 3.77 28.25
CA ILE A 403 -13.11 4.24 29.63
C ILE A 403 -13.29 5.77 29.67
N PRO A 404 -14.19 6.32 30.51
CA PRO A 404 -14.35 7.76 30.66
C PRO A 404 -13.05 8.43 31.14
N GLU A 405 -12.74 9.62 30.60
CA GLU A 405 -11.61 10.43 31.10
C GLU A 405 -11.93 11.12 32.44
N ASP A 406 -13.22 11.33 32.72
CA ASP A 406 -13.69 11.93 33.97
C ASP A 406 -13.48 10.97 35.15
N ALA A 407 -12.94 11.48 36.26
CA ALA A 407 -12.54 10.65 37.39
C ALA A 407 -13.73 9.97 38.09
N GLU A 408 -14.90 10.62 38.14
CA GLU A 408 -16.09 10.09 38.80
C GLU A 408 -16.75 9.02 37.92
N ALA A 409 -16.87 9.28 36.62
CA ALA A 409 -17.34 8.30 35.64
C ALA A 409 -16.39 7.10 35.46
N ALA A 410 -15.07 7.32 35.53
CA ALA A 410 -14.09 6.23 35.51
C ALA A 410 -14.17 5.37 36.76
N LEU A 411 -14.39 5.99 37.93
CA LEU A 411 -14.58 5.25 39.19
C LEU A 411 -15.83 4.37 39.13
N GLU A 412 -16.95 4.91 38.64
CA GLU A 412 -18.19 4.16 38.41
C GLU A 412 -17.96 2.99 37.45
N PHE A 413 -17.26 3.22 36.33
CA PHE A 413 -16.88 2.17 35.39
C PHE A 413 -16.10 1.01 36.06
N TRP A 414 -15.10 1.32 36.89
CA TRP A 414 -14.29 0.29 37.55
C TRP A 414 -15.06 -0.45 38.66
N ILE A 415 -15.99 0.22 39.35
CA ILE A 415 -16.89 -0.42 40.33
C ILE A 415 -17.79 -1.43 39.63
N ASP A 416 -18.36 -1.05 38.49
CA ASP A 416 -19.20 -1.93 37.67
C ASP A 416 -18.41 -3.09 37.07
N ASP A 417 -17.22 -2.83 36.50
CA ASP A 417 -16.34 -3.87 35.95
C ASP A 417 -15.93 -4.89 37.03
N GLY A 418 -15.54 -4.42 38.22
CA GLY A 418 -15.15 -5.27 39.33
C GLY A 418 -16.29 -6.17 39.86
N SER A 419 -17.53 -5.71 39.70
CA SER A 419 -18.77 -6.37 40.15
C SER A 419 -19.36 -7.32 39.10
N ASN A 420 -18.91 -7.24 37.85
CA ASN A 420 -19.37 -8.09 36.75
C ASN A 420 -18.70 -9.48 36.74
N SER A 421 -19.41 -10.45 36.17
CA SER A 421 -18.92 -11.84 36.00
C SER A 421 -17.86 -12.00 34.91
N THR A 422 -17.69 -10.97 34.07
CA THR A 422 -16.66 -10.89 33.02
C THR A 422 -16.03 -9.51 33.07
N ARG A 423 -14.80 -9.43 33.60
CA ARG A 423 -14.04 -8.20 33.75
C ARG A 423 -13.31 -7.84 32.46
N LEU A 424 -12.99 -6.57 32.30
CA LEU A 424 -12.21 -6.05 31.19
C LEU A 424 -10.85 -6.74 31.04
N THR A 425 -10.23 -7.07 32.18
CA THR A 425 -8.89 -7.67 32.28
C THR A 425 -8.91 -9.20 32.32
N ASP A 426 -10.08 -9.84 32.21
CA ASP A 426 -10.19 -11.30 32.23
C ASP A 426 -9.50 -11.94 31.02
N ALA A 427 -9.11 -13.20 31.21
CA ALA A 427 -8.54 -14.00 30.14
C ALA A 427 -9.54 -14.13 28.97
N ALA A 428 -9.00 -14.09 27.75
CA ALA A 428 -9.79 -14.27 26.54
C ALA A 428 -10.64 -15.56 26.58
N PRO A 429 -11.86 -15.55 26.03
CA PRO A 429 -12.75 -16.71 26.06
C PRO A 429 -12.15 -17.90 25.32
N ARG A 430 -12.52 -19.11 25.75
CA ARG A 430 -12.14 -20.35 25.07
C ARG A 430 -12.58 -20.30 23.61
N GLY A 431 -11.70 -20.76 22.72
CA GLY A 431 -11.97 -20.76 21.28
C GLY A 431 -11.89 -19.39 20.59
N LYS A 432 -11.33 -18.35 21.23
CA LYS A 432 -11.12 -17.01 20.63
C LYS A 432 -10.52 -17.10 19.23
N TRP A 433 -9.54 -17.95 18.99
CA TRP A 433 -8.95 -18.16 17.65
C TRP A 433 -9.99 -18.55 16.60
N ASN A 434 -10.82 -19.56 16.86
CA ASN A 434 -11.83 -20.03 15.91
C ASN A 434 -12.91 -18.96 15.66
N ARG A 435 -13.30 -18.23 16.70
CA ARG A 435 -14.22 -17.09 16.56
C ARG A 435 -13.60 -16.00 15.68
N LEU A 436 -12.35 -15.65 15.95
CA LEU A 436 -11.60 -14.65 15.18
C LEU A 436 -11.41 -15.05 13.71
N MET A 437 -11.18 -16.33 13.41
CA MET A 437 -11.09 -16.81 12.02
C MET A 437 -12.41 -16.66 11.23
N ASN A 438 -13.54 -16.47 11.92
CA ASN A 438 -14.84 -16.17 11.32
C ASN A 438 -15.23 -14.69 11.43
N ALA A 439 -14.43 -13.89 12.13
CA ALA A 439 -14.68 -12.49 12.42
C ALA A 439 -14.40 -11.58 11.21
N ARG A 440 -15.01 -10.40 11.24
CA ARG A 440 -14.90 -9.39 10.17
C ARG A 440 -14.68 -8.00 10.76
N ILE A 441 -13.97 -7.18 10.00
CA ILE A 441 -13.90 -5.72 10.14
C ILE A 441 -14.84 -5.15 9.08
N LEU A 442 -15.77 -4.29 9.47
CA LEU A 442 -16.77 -3.70 8.58
C LEU A 442 -16.15 -2.71 7.60
N HIS A 443 -15.25 -1.86 8.11
CA HIS A 443 -14.42 -0.93 7.36
C HIS A 443 -13.33 -0.37 8.27
N PHE A 444 -12.41 0.40 7.69
CA PHE A 444 -11.47 1.22 8.44
C PHE A 444 -11.90 2.68 8.29
N GLU A 445 -12.03 3.40 9.39
CA GLU A 445 -12.10 4.86 9.34
C GLU A 445 -10.73 5.38 8.89
N LEU A 446 -10.75 6.34 7.95
CA LEU A 446 -9.53 6.84 7.33
C LEU A 446 -9.30 8.29 7.75
N PRO A 447 -8.05 8.72 7.93
CA PRO A 447 -7.76 10.13 8.16
C PRO A 447 -8.24 10.99 6.98
N PRO A 448 -8.58 12.27 7.20
CA PRO A 448 -9.07 13.16 6.14
C PRO A 448 -8.08 13.32 4.97
N GLU A 449 -6.79 13.14 5.22
CA GLU A 449 -5.74 13.12 4.19
C GLU A 449 -5.87 11.95 3.20
N TRP A 450 -6.49 10.84 3.62
CA TRP A 450 -6.78 9.68 2.78
C TRP A 450 -8.14 9.81 2.07
N GLU A 451 -9.08 10.59 2.60
CA GLU A 451 -10.46 10.68 2.11
C GLU A 451 -10.66 11.49 0.82
N GLN A 452 -9.66 12.24 0.35
CA GLN A 452 -9.79 13.16 -0.80
C GLN A 452 -10.16 12.48 -2.13
N GLN A 453 -10.23 11.14 -2.20
CA GLN A 453 -10.73 10.42 -3.37
C GLN A 453 -12.26 10.52 -3.60
N LEU A 454 -13.07 10.69 -2.55
CA LEU A 454 -14.53 10.46 -2.66
C LEU A 454 -15.33 11.68 -3.18
N ALA A 455 -14.83 12.90 -2.97
CA ALA A 455 -15.55 14.11 -3.38
C ALA A 455 -15.49 14.37 -4.90
N LYS A 456 -14.39 13.96 -5.57
CA LYS A 456 -14.18 14.21 -7.02
C LYS A 456 -14.82 13.15 -7.92
N SER A 457 -14.99 11.90 -7.46
CA SER A 457 -15.66 10.86 -8.27
C SER A 457 -17.17 11.14 -8.43
N LYS A 458 -17.81 11.75 -7.42
CA LYS A 458 -19.21 12.20 -7.50
C LYS A 458 -19.47 13.28 -8.57
N LYS A 459 -18.47 14.07 -8.95
CA LYS A 459 -18.61 15.12 -10.00
C LYS A 459 -18.41 14.61 -11.43
N LYS A 460 -17.95 13.37 -11.65
CA LYS A 460 -17.65 12.82 -12.99
C LYS A 460 -18.49 11.61 -13.42
N GLN A 461 -19.47 11.19 -12.62
CA GLN A 461 -20.64 10.54 -13.20
C GLN A 461 -21.51 11.60 -13.87
N ARG A 462 -21.11 12.01 -15.09
CA ARG A 462 -22.05 12.55 -16.05
C ARG A 462 -23.12 11.48 -16.22
N THR A 463 -24.27 11.77 -15.65
CA THR A 463 -25.58 11.21 -15.95
C THR A 463 -25.64 10.93 -17.45
N THR A 464 -25.43 9.67 -17.83
CA THR A 464 -25.97 9.18 -19.08
C THR A 464 -27.45 9.14 -18.84
N ASN A 465 -28.10 10.22 -19.26
CA ASN A 465 -29.52 10.45 -19.18
C ASN A 465 -30.20 9.45 -20.13
N ARG A 466 -30.20 8.17 -19.75
CA ARG A 466 -31.13 7.19 -20.31
C ARG A 466 -32.46 7.56 -19.67
N LYS A 467 -33.26 8.34 -20.43
CA LYS A 467 -34.67 8.63 -20.14
C LYS A 467 -35.41 7.30 -20.03
N THR A 468 -35.35 6.72 -18.84
CA THR A 468 -36.39 5.83 -18.34
C THR A 468 -37.18 6.74 -17.43
N ARG A 469 -38.38 7.16 -17.87
CA ARG A 469 -39.35 7.88 -17.05
C ARG A 469 -39.65 7.00 -15.82
N SER A 470 -38.88 7.15 -14.76
CA SER A 470 -39.29 6.76 -13.43
C SER A 470 -40.09 7.93 -12.89
N LYS A 471 -41.40 7.72 -12.73
CA LYS A 471 -42.24 8.62 -11.95
C LYS A 471 -41.61 8.72 -10.56
N SER A 472 -41.39 9.93 -10.09
CA SER A 472 -41.04 10.22 -8.71
C SER A 472 -42.07 9.55 -7.78
N GLN A 473 -41.71 8.44 -7.14
CA GLN A 473 -42.52 7.89 -6.05
C GLN A 473 -42.39 8.84 -4.87
N VAL A 474 -43.48 9.55 -4.60
CA VAL A 474 -43.64 10.45 -3.46
C VAL A 474 -43.44 9.63 -2.18
N ALA A 475 -42.42 9.97 -1.39
CA ALA A 475 -42.32 9.46 -0.03
C ALA A 475 -43.51 10.01 0.77
N LEU A 476 -44.44 9.15 1.20
CA LEU A 476 -45.52 9.53 2.10
C LEU A 476 -44.91 10.02 3.42
N SER A 477 -44.96 11.32 3.67
CA SER A 477 -44.59 11.87 4.97
C SER A 477 -45.69 11.54 5.99
N THR A 478 -45.28 11.37 7.25
CA THR A 478 -46.17 11.10 8.38
C THR A 478 -47.19 12.23 8.57
N GLU A 479 -46.78 13.49 8.34
CA GLU A 479 -47.69 14.63 8.40
C GLU A 479 -48.80 14.53 7.34
N TYR A 480 -48.47 14.04 6.14
CA TYR A 480 -49.42 13.95 5.04
C TYR A 480 -50.51 12.90 5.29
N ILE A 481 -50.15 11.77 5.94
CA ILE A 481 -51.10 10.72 6.31
C ILE A 481 -52.13 11.26 7.31
N ILE A 482 -51.68 12.05 8.30
CA ILE A 482 -52.55 12.68 9.30
C ILE A 482 -53.50 13.69 8.64
N GLU A 483 -52.96 14.54 7.75
CA GLU A 483 -53.74 15.57 7.07
C GLU A 483 -54.78 14.97 6.12
N ALA A 484 -54.39 13.97 5.31
CA ALA A 484 -55.29 13.27 4.40
C ALA A 484 -56.41 12.54 5.16
N ARG A 485 -56.09 11.87 6.27
CA ARG A 485 -57.08 11.19 7.10
C ARG A 485 -58.10 12.19 7.69
N LYS A 486 -57.61 13.31 8.25
CA LYS A 486 -58.47 14.35 8.82
C LYS A 486 -59.35 15.02 7.76
N LYS A 487 -58.81 15.27 6.57
CA LYS A 487 -59.55 15.85 5.44
C LYS A 487 -60.70 14.97 4.97
N LEU A 488 -60.56 13.65 5.06
CA LEU A 488 -61.60 12.67 4.75
C LEU A 488 -62.56 12.37 5.91
N GLY A 489 -62.38 13.02 7.08
CA GLY A 489 -63.22 12.80 8.25
C GLY A 489 -63.06 11.42 8.91
N LEU A 490 -61.99 10.69 8.60
CA LEU A 490 -61.76 9.33 9.07
C LEU A 490 -61.13 9.31 10.47
N SER A 491 -61.63 8.47 11.37
CA SER A 491 -60.90 8.15 12.60
C SER A 491 -59.73 7.21 12.32
N GLN A 492 -58.77 7.10 13.25
CA GLN A 492 -57.67 6.11 13.13
C GLN A 492 -58.21 4.67 13.04
N ARG A 493 -59.37 4.40 13.63
CA ARG A 493 -60.04 3.09 13.58
C ARG A 493 -60.64 2.81 12.20
N ASP A 494 -61.23 3.83 11.57
CA ASP A 494 -61.82 3.69 10.23
C ASP A 494 -60.72 3.46 9.17
N LEU A 495 -59.60 4.17 9.27
CA LEU A 495 -58.45 3.96 8.38
C LEU A 495 -57.81 2.58 8.59
N ALA A 496 -57.75 2.10 9.84
CA ALA A 496 -57.29 0.76 10.16
C ALA A 496 -58.20 -0.31 9.55
N GLN A 497 -59.53 -0.12 9.59
CA GLN A 497 -60.50 -1.02 8.97
C GLN A 497 -60.39 -1.04 7.44
N LEU A 498 -60.18 0.12 6.80
CA LEU A 498 -59.99 0.22 5.35
C LEU A 498 -58.69 -0.40 4.84
N THR A 499 -57.65 -0.45 5.69
CA THR A 499 -56.33 -1.00 5.35
C THR A 499 -56.12 -2.43 5.84
N GLY A 500 -57.07 -2.99 6.61
CA GLY A 500 -56.95 -4.32 7.21
C GLY A 500 -55.88 -4.41 8.30
N LYS A 501 -55.58 -3.31 8.99
CA LYS A 501 -54.56 -3.20 10.05
C LYS A 501 -55.18 -2.89 11.41
N SER A 502 -54.38 -2.93 12.47
CA SER A 502 -54.84 -2.50 13.80
C SER A 502 -54.83 -0.98 13.94
N GLN A 503 -55.70 -0.44 14.79
CA GLN A 503 -55.70 0.98 15.12
C GLN A 503 -54.36 1.44 15.74
N SER A 504 -53.72 0.59 16.54
CA SER A 504 -52.39 0.83 17.09
C SER A 504 -51.32 1.00 16.01
N TRP A 505 -51.40 0.22 14.93
CA TRP A 505 -50.46 0.29 13.81
C TRP A 505 -50.56 1.62 13.05
N ILE A 506 -51.77 2.13 12.82
CA ILE A 506 -51.99 3.45 12.23
C ILE A 506 -51.44 4.56 13.13
N ARG A 507 -51.73 4.49 14.44
CA ARG A 507 -51.23 5.46 15.43
C ARG A 507 -49.70 5.49 15.49
N ASP A 508 -49.05 4.34 15.43
CA ASP A 508 -47.59 4.26 15.50
C ASP A 508 -46.89 4.80 14.23
N ILE A 509 -47.55 4.70 13.07
CA ILE A 509 -47.13 5.37 11.83
C ILE A 509 -47.32 6.88 11.91
N GLU A 510 -48.49 7.35 12.36
CA GLU A 510 -48.75 8.79 12.53
C GLU A 510 -47.78 9.45 13.52
N ASN A 511 -47.36 8.71 14.56
CA ASN A 511 -46.38 9.17 15.55
C ASN A 511 -44.92 8.95 15.11
N GLY A 512 -44.66 8.46 13.90
CA GLY A 512 -43.31 8.27 13.37
C GLY A 512 -42.48 7.19 14.06
N ARG A 513 -43.10 6.27 14.82
CA ARG A 513 -42.38 5.21 15.56
C ARG A 513 -41.75 4.17 14.65
N PHE A 514 -42.29 3.98 13.44
CA PHE A 514 -41.67 3.20 12.38
C PHE A 514 -42.24 3.60 11.01
N GLN A 515 -41.55 3.19 9.94
CA GLN A 515 -42.01 3.41 8.57
C GLN A 515 -42.72 2.17 8.01
N ALA A 516 -43.91 2.35 7.43
CA ALA A 516 -44.64 1.29 6.76
C ALA A 516 -43.85 0.72 5.57
N LYS A 517 -43.93 -0.61 5.37
CA LYS A 517 -43.34 -1.31 4.21
C LYS A 517 -44.00 -0.85 2.90
N LEU A 518 -43.35 -1.11 1.77
CA LEU A 518 -43.83 -0.65 0.45
C LEU A 518 -45.27 -1.08 0.13
N GLU A 519 -45.62 -2.33 0.44
CA GLU A 519 -46.96 -2.89 0.23
C GLU A 519 -48.01 -2.17 1.09
N ASP A 520 -47.67 -1.91 2.35
CA ASP A 520 -48.53 -1.21 3.30
C ASP A 520 -48.70 0.28 2.95
N ARG A 521 -47.69 0.90 2.33
CA ARG A 521 -47.76 2.28 1.82
C ARG A 521 -48.74 2.41 0.66
N ILE A 522 -48.77 1.42 -0.24
CA ILE A 522 -49.72 1.38 -1.35
C ILE A 522 -51.14 1.21 -0.82
N LEU A 523 -51.34 0.37 0.20
CA LEU A 523 -52.63 0.23 0.87
C LEU A 523 -53.09 1.53 1.53
N LEU A 524 -52.19 2.24 2.23
CA LEU A 524 -52.49 3.55 2.82
C LEU A 524 -52.83 4.61 1.76
N GLN A 525 -52.08 4.67 0.66
CA GLN A 525 -52.39 5.57 -0.45
C GLN A 525 -53.77 5.28 -1.05
N LYS A 526 -54.08 4.01 -1.29
CA LYS A 526 -55.38 3.60 -1.83
C LYS A 526 -56.52 3.95 -0.87
N ALA A 527 -56.36 3.70 0.42
CA ALA A 527 -57.38 4.00 1.44
C ALA A 527 -57.59 5.51 1.63
N LEU A 528 -56.55 6.32 1.42
CA LEU A 528 -56.59 7.78 1.51
C LEU A 528 -56.92 8.48 0.17
N GLY A 529 -57.30 7.73 -0.86
CA GLY A 529 -57.66 8.28 -2.18
C GLY A 529 -56.50 8.92 -2.95
N MET A 530 -55.26 8.53 -2.63
CA MET A 530 -54.05 9.00 -3.29
C MET A 530 -53.73 8.08 -4.49
N ASN A 531 -53.79 8.62 -5.71
CA ASN A 531 -53.36 7.86 -6.89
C ASN A 531 -51.86 7.55 -6.84
N ALA A 532 -51.50 6.30 -7.15
CA ALA A 532 -50.15 5.73 -7.11
C ALA A 532 -49.14 6.34 -8.10
#